data_AF-A0A3R7R3M8-F1
#
_entry.id   AF-A0A3R7R3M8-F1
#
_cell.length_a   1.000
_cell.length_b   1.000
_cell.length_c   1.000
_cell.angle_alpha   90.00
_cell.angle_beta   90.00
_cell.angle_gamma   90.00
#
_symmetry.space_group_name_H-M   'P 1'
#
loop_
_entity.id
_entity.type
_entity.pdbx_description
1 polymer ?
#
loop_
_entity_poly.entity_id
_entity_poly.type
_entity_poly.pdbx_seq_one_letter_code
_entity_poly.pdbx_strand_id
1 'polypeptide(L)'
;MILNTLFFGSQRPFLALLSIVAAMALWLMPLSVMAQEAPVGHAARDIQRGPDLQEAPAHPSFAGTLGSEHNQKCGTLLATPSLSRSPRARALGSPIAQQNQLLQTLGSPSGKFTLYYALSGSDAVPATDEDQNGLPDYVEAAALAADSSYKKMVLELGYTDPIPVGETYRIDFENMGFYGYTYPSSDPAGTSISVHHDFVGFPQNDWPGGFVEGALLATIAHEFKHAIQYADNR
;
A
#
# COMPACT_ATOMS: atom_id res chain seq x y z
N MET A 1 -26.60 29.23 59.32
CA MET A 1 -26.08 28.43 58.19
C MET A 1 -25.79 29.39 57.05
N ILE A 2 -24.49 29.51 56.71
CA ILE A 2 -23.89 29.95 55.44
C ILE A 2 -23.91 31.47 55.09
N LEU A 3 -22.69 31.91 54.72
CA LEU A 3 -22.09 33.23 54.41
C LEU A 3 -22.80 34.03 53.29
N ASN A 4 -22.84 35.38 53.32
CA ASN A 4 -21.80 36.36 52.86
C ASN A 4 -21.36 36.10 51.39
N THR A 5 -21.40 37.01 50.41
CA THR A 5 -21.02 38.44 50.38
C THR A 5 -21.55 39.11 49.10
N LEU A 6 -21.81 40.41 49.18
CA LEU A 6 -22.24 41.36 48.14
C LEU A 6 -21.14 41.73 47.12
N PHE A 7 -21.56 42.22 45.95
CA PHE A 7 -21.21 43.51 45.30
C PHE A 7 -20.86 43.48 43.79
N PHE A 8 -21.40 44.52 43.12
CA PHE A 8 -21.21 45.03 41.75
C PHE A 8 -21.83 44.20 40.61
N GLY A 9 -22.64 44.76 39.71
CA GLY A 9 -22.90 46.16 39.39
C GLY A 9 -22.71 46.39 37.89
N SER A 10 -23.80 46.78 37.23
CA SER A 10 -23.85 47.59 36.01
C SER A 10 -23.72 46.92 34.62
N GLN A 11 -24.85 46.90 33.89
CA GLN A 11 -25.10 47.40 32.50
C GLN A 11 -24.07 46.98 31.42
N ARG A 12 -24.39 46.48 30.21
CA ARG A 12 -25.58 46.43 29.34
C ARG A 12 -25.20 45.59 28.08
N PRO A 13 -26.17 45.26 27.19
CA PRO A 13 -26.13 44.13 26.26
C PRO A 13 -25.62 44.48 24.88
N PHE A 14 -25.10 43.50 24.13
CA PHE A 14 -25.17 43.51 22.67
C PHE A 14 -25.27 42.08 22.13
N LEU A 15 -26.44 41.78 21.55
CA LEU A 15 -26.64 40.73 20.57
C LEU A 15 -25.81 41.08 19.32
N ALA A 16 -25.00 40.14 18.84
CA ALA A 16 -24.53 40.12 17.48
C ALA A 16 -24.64 38.68 16.95
N LEU A 17 -25.64 38.50 16.08
CA LEU A 17 -25.71 37.41 15.12
C LEU A 17 -24.51 37.47 14.16
N LEU A 18 -24.31 36.32 13.50
CA LEU A 18 -23.82 36.12 12.12
C LEU A 18 -22.40 35.55 11.94
N SER A 19 -22.38 34.45 11.16
CA SER A 19 -21.30 33.96 10.29
C SER A 19 -20.12 33.31 11.02
N ILE A 20 -19.78 32.03 10.78
CA ILE A 20 -19.18 31.54 9.53
C ILE A 20 -19.53 30.06 9.34
N VAL A 21 -20.24 29.75 8.26
CA VAL A 21 -20.28 28.42 7.62
C VAL A 21 -19.66 28.60 6.24
N ALA A 22 -18.42 28.14 6.08
CA ALA A 22 -17.70 27.92 4.82
C ALA A 22 -16.43 27.13 5.23
N ALA A 23 -16.04 26.00 4.66
CA ALA A 23 -16.18 25.58 3.28
C ALA A 23 -16.24 24.04 3.19
N MET A 24 -17.32 23.51 2.61
CA MET A 24 -17.36 22.17 2.04
C MET A 24 -18.35 22.19 0.88
N ALA A 25 -17.87 22.61 -0.29
CA ALA A 25 -18.54 22.38 -1.57
C ALA A 25 -17.56 22.71 -2.69
N LEU A 26 -17.16 21.70 -3.48
CA LEU A 26 -16.90 21.77 -4.92
C LEU A 26 -16.08 20.57 -5.37
N TRP A 27 -16.65 19.35 -5.40
CA TRP A 27 -16.25 18.29 -6.35
C TRP A 27 -17.45 17.35 -6.54
N LEU A 28 -18.51 17.89 -7.17
CA LEU A 28 -19.56 17.12 -7.83
C LEU A 28 -19.47 17.47 -9.31
N MET A 29 -18.75 16.66 -10.08
CA MET A 29 -18.83 16.67 -11.54
C MET A 29 -19.62 15.42 -11.95
N PRO A 30 -20.77 15.57 -12.64
CA PRO A 30 -21.60 14.44 -13.04
C PRO A 30 -20.95 13.67 -14.20
N LEU A 31 -20.86 12.35 -14.03
CA LEU A 31 -20.78 11.37 -15.09
C LEU A 31 -21.98 11.54 -16.02
N SER A 32 -21.77 11.97 -17.27
CA SER A 32 -22.60 11.61 -18.43
C SER A 32 -22.02 12.21 -19.71
N VAL A 33 -22.19 11.48 -20.81
CA VAL A 33 -22.07 11.90 -22.22
C VAL A 33 -20.66 11.82 -22.83
N MET A 34 -20.36 10.65 -23.42
CA MET A 34 -19.78 10.49 -24.76
C MET A 34 -20.05 9.05 -25.26
N ALA A 35 -21.33 8.73 -25.49
CA ALA A 35 -21.70 7.68 -26.43
C ALA A 35 -22.11 8.39 -27.72
N GLN A 36 -21.25 8.34 -28.74
CA GLN A 36 -21.59 8.75 -30.09
C GLN A 36 -21.43 7.53 -30.99
N GLU A 37 -22.56 6.89 -31.29
CA GLU A 37 -22.67 5.90 -32.34
C GLU A 37 -22.47 6.59 -33.70
N ALA A 38 -21.62 6.02 -34.54
CA ALA A 38 -21.49 6.37 -35.95
C ALA A 38 -22.25 5.33 -36.80
N PRO A 39 -23.15 5.73 -37.71
CA PRO A 39 -23.84 4.81 -38.59
C PRO A 39 -23.05 4.62 -39.88
N VAL A 40 -22.72 3.39 -40.27
CA VAL A 40 -22.27 3.14 -41.65
C VAL A 40 -22.85 1.83 -42.18
N GLY A 41 -23.50 1.96 -43.33
CA GLY A 41 -24.35 0.98 -43.99
C GLY A 41 -23.67 -0.33 -44.41
N HIS A 42 -24.52 -1.35 -44.52
CA HIS A 42 -24.26 -2.56 -45.28
C HIS A 42 -23.96 -2.23 -46.75
N ALA A 43 -22.75 -2.58 -47.19
CA ALA A 43 -22.47 -2.84 -48.60
C ALA A 43 -21.52 -4.04 -48.67
N ALA A 44 -22.11 -5.21 -48.96
CA ALA A 44 -21.37 -6.40 -49.34
C ALA A 44 -20.60 -6.13 -50.63
N ARG A 45 -19.27 -6.20 -50.58
CA ARG A 45 -18.44 -6.39 -51.78
C ARG A 45 -17.39 -7.45 -51.48
N ASP A 46 -17.59 -8.55 -52.18
CA ASP A 46 -16.77 -9.73 -52.33
C ASP A 46 -15.38 -9.31 -52.87
N ILE A 47 -14.32 -9.52 -52.09
CA ILE A 47 -12.93 -9.35 -52.56
C ILE A 47 -12.13 -10.59 -52.18
N GLN A 48 -11.80 -11.29 -53.26
CA GLN A 48 -10.92 -12.43 -53.47
C GLN A 48 -9.73 -12.57 -52.50
N ARG A 49 -9.53 -13.82 -52.06
CA ARG A 49 -8.36 -14.34 -51.35
C ARG A 49 -7.12 -14.26 -52.25
N GLY A 50 -6.17 -13.38 -51.91
CA GLY A 50 -4.83 -13.32 -52.51
C GLY A 50 -3.75 -13.70 -51.49
N PRO A 51 -2.67 -14.40 -51.89
CA PRO A 51 -1.59 -14.81 -51.00
C PRO A 51 -0.55 -13.69 -50.88
N ASP A 52 -0.15 -13.36 -49.66
CA ASP A 52 1.23 -12.96 -49.29
C ASP A 52 1.22 -12.45 -47.84
N LEU A 53 1.51 -13.38 -46.92
CA LEU A 53 2.04 -13.03 -45.61
C LEU A 53 3.53 -12.75 -45.80
N GLN A 54 3.90 -11.48 -45.90
CA GLN A 54 5.30 -11.10 -45.78
C GLN A 54 5.72 -11.31 -44.31
N GLU A 55 6.47 -12.37 -44.07
CA GLU A 55 7.16 -12.65 -42.80
C GLU A 55 7.97 -11.44 -42.32
N ALA A 56 7.74 -11.01 -41.08
CA ALA A 56 8.68 -10.17 -40.36
C ALA A 56 9.93 -11.02 -39.99
N PRO A 57 11.16 -10.46 -40.07
CA PRO A 57 12.39 -11.23 -39.93
C PRO A 57 12.57 -11.77 -38.52
N ALA A 58 12.98 -13.04 -38.45
CA ALA A 58 13.38 -13.75 -37.25
C ALA A 58 14.51 -13.03 -36.51
N HIS A 59 14.30 -12.73 -35.23
CA HIS A 59 15.38 -12.42 -34.31
C HIS A 59 16.06 -13.73 -33.86
N PRO A 60 17.40 -13.75 -33.74
CA PRO A 60 18.17 -14.98 -33.66
C PRO A 60 17.90 -15.73 -32.35
N SER A 61 17.63 -17.03 -32.49
CA SER A 61 17.61 -18.00 -31.41
C SER A 61 18.98 -18.05 -30.74
N PHE A 62 19.10 -17.46 -29.55
CA PHE A 62 20.27 -17.67 -28.70
C PHE A 62 20.03 -18.93 -27.86
N ALA A 63 20.63 -20.03 -28.31
CA ALA A 63 20.83 -21.21 -27.47
C ALA A 63 21.78 -20.83 -26.33
N GLY A 64 21.25 -20.70 -25.11
CA GLY A 64 21.98 -20.40 -23.89
C GLY A 64 21.53 -21.30 -22.74
N THR A 65 22.34 -22.32 -22.49
CA THR A 65 22.71 -22.99 -21.24
C THR A 65 21.79 -22.87 -20.00
N LEU A 66 21.45 -24.03 -19.43
CA LEU A 66 20.89 -24.27 -18.09
C LEU A 66 21.34 -23.24 -17.03
N GLY A 67 20.44 -22.32 -16.67
CA GLY A 67 20.60 -21.37 -15.57
C GLY A 67 19.23 -20.98 -15.01
N SER A 68 19.01 -21.26 -13.73
CA SER A 68 17.82 -20.92 -12.97
C SER A 68 17.75 -19.40 -12.72
N GLU A 69 17.10 -18.65 -13.61
CA GLU A 69 16.76 -17.23 -13.39
C GLU A 69 15.25 -16.99 -13.58
N HIS A 70 14.41 -17.67 -12.80
CA HIS A 70 13.13 -17.08 -12.44
C HIS A 70 13.39 -16.08 -11.32
N ASN A 71 13.67 -14.84 -11.69
CA ASN A 71 13.82 -13.71 -10.75
C ASN A 71 12.46 -13.44 -10.10
N GLN A 72 12.07 -14.24 -9.11
CA GLN A 72 10.81 -14.13 -8.40
C GLN A 72 10.83 -12.82 -7.60
N LYS A 73 10.24 -11.76 -8.16
CA LYS A 73 10.16 -10.45 -7.50
C LYS A 73 9.33 -10.50 -6.22
N CYS A 74 8.26 -11.30 -6.22
CA CYS A 74 7.40 -11.59 -5.07
C CYS A 74 7.80 -12.94 -4.43
N GLY A 75 7.97 -12.93 -3.11
CA GLY A 75 8.34 -14.10 -2.31
C GLY A 75 7.16 -14.94 -1.79
N THR A 76 5.90 -14.53 -2.01
CA THR A 76 4.71 -15.16 -1.41
C THR A 76 4.59 -16.66 -1.68
N LEU A 77 4.95 -17.11 -2.88
CA LEU A 77 4.90 -18.54 -3.23
C LEU A 77 5.97 -19.38 -2.51
N LEU A 78 7.05 -18.73 -2.07
CA LEU A 78 8.10 -19.37 -1.26
C LEU A 78 7.83 -19.18 0.23
N ALA A 79 7.03 -18.19 0.62
CA ALA A 79 6.80 -17.76 1.99
C ALA A 79 6.12 -18.85 2.84
N THR A 80 6.94 -19.67 3.50
CA THR A 80 6.53 -20.48 4.64
C THR A 80 6.69 -19.66 5.93
N PRO A 81 6.03 -20.04 7.04
CA PRO A 81 6.26 -19.41 8.34
C PRO A 81 7.75 -19.41 8.77
N SER A 82 8.56 -20.33 8.22
CA SER A 82 10.01 -20.39 8.48
C SER A 82 10.85 -19.46 7.60
N LEU A 83 10.32 -18.92 6.50
CA LEU A 83 10.97 -17.86 5.72
C LEU A 83 10.73 -16.47 6.32
N SER A 84 9.62 -16.27 7.04
CA SER A 84 9.37 -15.00 7.73
C SER A 84 10.36 -14.82 8.88
N ARG A 85 11.34 -13.94 8.68
CA ARG A 85 12.31 -13.54 9.70
C ARG A 85 12.03 -12.10 10.14
N SER A 86 10.74 -11.73 10.24
CA SER A 86 10.33 -10.37 10.60
C SER A 86 11.04 -9.85 11.85
N PRO A 87 11.30 -8.54 11.96
CA PRO A 87 12.02 -7.99 13.10
C PRO A 87 11.30 -8.33 14.41
N ARG A 88 9.96 -8.40 14.39
CA ARG A 88 9.16 -8.89 15.52
C ARG A 88 9.23 -10.40 15.72
N ALA A 89 9.27 -11.24 14.68
CA ALA A 89 9.54 -12.67 14.85
C ALA A 89 10.93 -12.93 15.48
N ARG A 90 11.93 -12.12 15.14
CA ARG A 90 13.24 -12.08 15.83
C ARG A 90 13.13 -11.60 17.28
N ALA A 91 12.37 -10.54 17.54
CA ALA A 91 12.16 -10.00 18.88
C ALA A 91 11.40 -10.96 19.81
N LEU A 92 10.51 -11.80 19.26
CA LEU A 92 9.72 -12.78 20.01
C LEU A 92 10.44 -14.13 20.23
N GLY A 93 11.53 -14.42 19.49
CA GLY A 93 12.14 -15.74 19.43
C GLY A 93 13.49 -15.92 20.13
N SER A 94 14.09 -14.91 20.75
CA SER A 94 15.43 -15.05 21.35
C SER A 94 15.68 -14.16 22.57
N PRO A 95 15.96 -14.73 23.77
CA PRO A 95 16.31 -13.97 24.97
C PRO A 95 17.66 -13.22 24.90
N ILE A 96 18.45 -13.40 23.82
CA ILE A 96 19.82 -12.86 23.70
C ILE A 96 19.98 -11.88 22.52
N ALA A 97 18.94 -11.65 21.70
CA ALA A 97 18.94 -10.58 20.68
C ALA A 97 18.41 -9.25 21.25
N GLN A 98 18.83 -8.92 22.47
CA GLN A 98 18.65 -7.60 23.07
C GLN A 98 19.79 -6.68 22.60
N GLN A 99 19.94 -6.51 21.28
CA GLN A 99 20.64 -5.36 20.71
C GLN A 99 19.60 -4.42 20.11
N ASN A 100 18.85 -3.76 21.00
CA ASN A 100 18.21 -2.46 20.79
C ASN A 100 17.63 -2.20 19.37
N GLN A 101 16.87 -3.15 18.82
CA GLN A 101 15.98 -2.89 17.71
C GLN A 101 14.79 -2.14 18.31
N LEU A 102 14.85 -0.81 18.30
CA LEU A 102 13.74 0.04 18.71
C LEU A 102 12.65 -0.09 17.63
N LEU A 103 11.91 -1.20 17.69
CA LEU A 103 10.75 -1.47 16.85
C LEU A 103 9.72 -0.38 17.14
N GLN A 104 9.44 0.42 16.13
CA GLN A 104 8.44 1.47 16.14
C GLN A 104 7.21 1.02 15.35
N THR A 105 6.10 1.70 15.61
CA THR A 105 4.81 1.38 15.01
C THR A 105 4.16 2.63 14.45
N LEU A 106 3.63 2.52 13.23
CA LEU A 106 2.80 3.56 12.62
C LEU A 106 1.44 2.96 12.23
N GLY A 107 0.35 3.59 12.68
CA GLY A 107 -0.99 3.28 12.19
C GLY A 107 -1.28 4.04 10.91
N SER A 108 -1.89 3.40 9.91
CA SER A 108 -2.28 4.11 8.70
C SER A 108 -3.40 5.13 8.95
N PRO A 109 -3.50 6.22 8.16
CA PRO A 109 -4.54 7.23 8.32
C PRO A 109 -5.98 6.68 8.33
N SER A 110 -6.27 5.62 7.57
CA SER A 110 -7.60 4.98 7.57
C SER A 110 -7.87 4.12 8.81
N GLY A 111 -6.85 3.82 9.61
CA GLY A 111 -6.91 2.92 10.75
C GLY A 111 -6.98 1.43 10.38
N LYS A 112 -6.77 1.07 9.10
CA LYS A 112 -6.83 -0.33 8.63
C LYS A 112 -5.51 -1.08 8.78
N PHE A 113 -4.37 -0.38 8.81
CA PHE A 113 -3.06 -1.02 8.82
C PHE A 113 -2.21 -0.57 10.01
N THR A 114 -1.38 -1.50 10.51
CA THR A 114 -0.33 -1.21 11.48
C THR A 114 1.01 -1.65 10.89
N LEU A 115 1.91 -0.69 10.71
CA LEU A 115 3.24 -0.87 10.16
C LEU A 115 4.26 -0.98 11.30
N TYR A 116 5.14 -1.98 11.24
CA TYR A 116 6.22 -2.20 12.20
C TYR A 116 7.57 -2.02 11.51
N TYR A 117 8.36 -1.06 11.99
CA TYR A 117 9.64 -0.67 11.38
C TYR A 117 10.74 -0.48 12.42
N ALA A 118 12.00 -0.54 11.98
CA ALA A 118 13.16 -0.23 12.78
C ALA A 118 13.96 0.91 12.12
N LEU A 119 14.61 1.76 12.92
CA LEU A 119 15.52 2.81 12.44
C LEU A 119 17.00 2.44 12.59
N SER A 120 17.29 1.24 13.08
CA SER A 120 18.64 0.74 13.30
C SER A 120 18.68 -0.77 13.12
N GLY A 121 19.85 -1.31 12.78
CA GLY A 121 20.04 -2.75 12.51
C GLY A 121 19.94 -3.11 11.03
N SER A 122 19.90 -4.41 10.75
CA SER A 122 19.89 -4.94 9.39
C SER A 122 18.63 -4.58 8.59
N ASP A 123 17.51 -4.40 9.28
CA ASP A 123 16.18 -4.17 8.69
C ASP A 123 15.73 -2.71 8.83
N ALA A 124 16.70 -1.82 9.05
CA ALA A 124 16.42 -0.41 9.22
C ALA A 124 15.86 0.18 7.92
N VAL A 125 14.72 0.85 8.02
CA VAL A 125 14.20 1.67 6.91
C VAL A 125 15.00 2.98 6.80
N PRO A 126 14.98 3.66 5.64
CA PRO A 126 15.55 5.00 5.52
C PRO A 126 14.96 5.94 6.56
N ALA A 127 15.80 6.62 7.33
CA ALA A 127 15.39 7.52 8.41
C ALA A 127 15.13 8.96 7.95
N THR A 128 14.99 9.18 6.63
CA THR A 128 14.69 10.49 6.05
C THR A 128 13.30 10.94 6.49
N ASP A 129 13.22 12.18 6.98
CA ASP A 129 12.02 12.87 7.46
C ASP A 129 12.15 14.32 6.97
N GLU A 130 11.71 14.57 5.74
CA GLU A 130 11.89 15.88 5.08
C GLU A 130 11.00 16.97 5.67
N ASP A 131 9.80 16.60 6.12
CA ASP A 131 8.83 17.53 6.70
C ASP A 131 8.98 17.74 8.21
N GLN A 132 9.91 16.99 8.85
CA GLN A 132 10.28 17.06 10.26
C GLN A 132 9.12 16.72 11.20
N ASN A 133 8.23 15.82 10.78
CA ASN A 133 7.09 15.40 11.57
C ASN A 133 7.44 14.28 12.59
N GLY A 134 8.67 13.76 12.55
CA GLY A 134 9.19 12.72 13.43
C GLY A 134 8.94 11.29 12.92
N LEU A 135 8.42 11.13 11.70
CA LEU A 135 8.19 9.85 11.03
C LEU A 135 9.04 9.78 9.76
N PRO A 136 9.56 8.60 9.39
CA PRO A 136 10.28 8.49 8.14
C PRO A 136 9.32 8.52 6.94
N ASP A 137 9.64 9.35 5.93
CA ASP A 137 8.83 9.54 4.71
C ASP A 137 8.51 8.19 4.03
N TYR A 138 9.46 7.25 4.07
CA TYR A 138 9.30 5.91 3.52
C TYR A 138 8.17 5.11 4.18
N VAL A 139 8.05 5.21 5.51
CA VAL A 139 7.01 4.49 6.27
C VAL A 139 5.66 5.17 6.09
N GLU A 140 5.63 6.50 5.96
CA GLU A 140 4.41 7.25 5.66
C GLU A 140 3.88 6.93 4.26
N ALA A 141 4.76 6.92 3.25
CA ALA A 141 4.42 6.49 1.89
C ALA A 141 3.86 5.06 1.88
N ALA A 142 4.43 4.15 2.67
CA ALA A 142 3.93 2.79 2.81
C ALA A 142 2.51 2.74 3.42
N ALA A 143 2.26 3.53 4.47
CA ALA A 143 0.95 3.61 5.11
C ALA A 143 -0.13 4.15 4.15
N LEU A 144 0.21 5.18 3.37
CA LEU A 144 -0.66 5.75 2.34
C LEU A 144 -0.91 4.76 1.20
N ALA A 145 0.10 4.00 0.79
CA ALA A 145 -0.03 2.95 -0.21
C ALA A 145 -0.99 1.84 0.23
N ALA A 146 -0.92 1.44 1.49
CA ALA A 146 -1.79 0.41 2.07
C ALA A 146 -3.25 0.88 2.08
N ASP A 147 -3.49 2.12 2.55
CA ASP A 147 -4.83 2.72 2.53
C ASP A 147 -5.39 2.88 1.12
N SER A 148 -4.57 3.33 0.18
CA SER A 148 -4.94 3.44 -1.25
C SER A 148 -5.30 2.08 -1.84
N SER A 149 -4.52 1.05 -1.52
CA SER A 149 -4.77 -0.33 -1.97
C SER A 149 -6.05 -0.90 -1.38
N TYR A 150 -6.30 -0.69 -0.09
CA TYR A 150 -7.54 -1.09 0.57
C TYR A 150 -8.75 -0.39 -0.05
N LYS A 151 -8.70 0.93 -0.19
CA LYS A 151 -9.76 1.71 -0.83
C LYS A 151 -10.06 1.18 -2.23
N LYS A 152 -9.02 0.96 -3.04
CA LYS A 152 -9.21 0.50 -4.42
C LYS A 152 -9.76 -0.92 -4.48
N MET A 153 -9.14 -1.86 -3.77
CA MET A 153 -9.41 -3.28 -3.91
C MET A 153 -10.66 -3.72 -3.15
N VAL A 154 -10.86 -3.24 -1.93
CA VAL A 154 -11.98 -3.65 -1.07
C VAL A 154 -13.18 -2.73 -1.29
N LEU A 155 -13.01 -1.41 -1.17
CA LEU A 155 -14.14 -0.49 -1.19
C LEU A 155 -14.69 -0.22 -2.60
N GLU A 156 -13.82 -0.04 -3.60
CA GLU A 156 -14.24 0.29 -4.97
C GLU A 156 -14.50 -0.96 -5.83
N LEU A 157 -13.61 -1.96 -5.75
CA LEU A 157 -13.74 -3.19 -6.56
C LEU A 157 -14.54 -4.30 -5.88
N GLY A 158 -14.79 -4.20 -4.57
CA GLY A 158 -15.61 -5.16 -3.83
C GLY A 158 -14.96 -6.51 -3.58
N TYR A 159 -13.62 -6.59 -3.57
CA TYR A 159 -12.95 -7.82 -3.12
C TYR A 159 -13.18 -8.05 -1.63
N THR A 160 -13.08 -9.31 -1.20
CA THR A 160 -13.20 -9.70 0.22
C THR A 160 -12.24 -8.89 1.08
N ASP A 161 -12.74 -8.34 2.18
CA ASP A 161 -11.91 -7.66 3.17
C ASP A 161 -11.09 -8.71 3.94
N PRO A 162 -9.74 -8.73 3.81
CA PRO A 162 -8.90 -9.67 4.56
C PRO A 162 -8.76 -9.27 6.04
N ILE A 163 -9.26 -8.09 6.43
CA ILE A 163 -9.11 -7.50 7.77
C ILE A 163 -10.40 -7.73 8.56
N PRO A 164 -10.37 -8.51 9.65
CA PRO A 164 -11.54 -8.70 10.51
C PRO A 164 -12.05 -7.37 11.08
N VAL A 165 -13.37 -7.31 11.34
CA VAL A 165 -14.01 -6.12 11.91
C VAL A 165 -13.39 -5.80 13.28
N GLY A 166 -12.92 -4.56 13.43
CA GLY A 166 -12.30 -4.08 14.68
C GLY A 166 -10.79 -4.34 14.79
N GLU A 167 -10.18 -4.98 13.78
CA GLU A 167 -8.76 -5.30 13.76
C GLU A 167 -7.99 -4.46 12.74
N THR A 168 -6.65 -4.53 12.81
CA THR A 168 -5.75 -3.91 11.83
C THR A 168 -4.89 -4.97 11.15
N TYR A 169 -4.47 -4.69 9.91
CA TYR A 169 -3.61 -5.57 9.13
C TYR A 169 -2.14 -5.19 9.30
N ARG A 170 -1.31 -6.18 9.56
CA ARG A 170 0.11 -5.98 9.87
C ARG A 170 0.98 -5.93 8.62
N ILE A 171 1.87 -4.94 8.58
CA ILE A 171 2.94 -4.81 7.59
C ILE A 171 4.27 -4.65 8.33
N ASP A 172 5.27 -5.46 7.98
CA ASP A 172 6.63 -5.38 8.51
C ASP A 172 7.62 -4.94 7.42
N PHE A 173 8.77 -4.39 7.82
CA PHE A 173 9.89 -4.12 6.92
C PHE A 173 11.07 -5.03 7.23
N GLU A 174 11.66 -5.59 6.18
CA GLU A 174 12.73 -6.58 6.28
C GLU A 174 13.80 -6.38 5.21
N ASN A 175 15.04 -6.70 5.59
CA ASN A 175 16.14 -6.84 4.63
C ASN A 175 16.09 -8.23 4.01
N MET A 176 15.74 -8.28 2.72
CA MET A 176 15.43 -9.52 2.01
C MET A 176 15.85 -9.44 0.54
N GLY A 177 15.98 -10.59 -0.13
CA GLY A 177 16.28 -10.66 -1.57
C GLY A 177 15.06 -10.51 -2.50
N PHE A 178 13.89 -10.17 -1.95
CA PHE A 178 12.62 -10.05 -2.68
C PHE A 178 12.07 -8.64 -2.52
N TYR A 179 11.07 -8.27 -3.32
CA TYR A 179 10.36 -7.00 -3.12
C TYR A 179 9.51 -7.05 -1.85
N GLY A 180 8.80 -8.16 -1.66
CA GLY A 180 7.95 -8.42 -0.51
C GLY A 180 7.36 -9.82 -0.57
N TYR A 181 6.62 -10.17 0.48
CA TYR A 181 5.82 -11.39 0.53
C TYR A 181 4.69 -11.28 1.55
N THR A 182 3.64 -12.05 1.30
CA THR A 182 2.51 -12.27 2.21
C THR A 182 2.62 -13.67 2.78
N TYR A 183 2.51 -13.80 4.09
CA TYR A 183 2.72 -15.07 4.79
C TYR A 183 1.59 -15.36 5.77
N PRO A 184 1.24 -16.65 6.00
CA PRO A 184 0.35 -17.04 7.08
C PRO A 184 0.91 -16.61 8.44
N SER A 185 0.08 -15.99 9.26
CA SER A 185 0.46 -15.48 10.58
C SER A 185 -0.59 -15.83 11.63
N SER A 186 -0.23 -15.68 12.90
CA SER A 186 -1.18 -15.78 14.01
C SER A 186 -1.91 -14.47 14.29
N ASP A 187 -1.72 -13.44 13.46
CA ASP A 187 -2.43 -12.17 13.59
C ASP A 187 -3.92 -12.37 13.21
N PRO A 188 -4.85 -11.50 13.67
CA PRO A 188 -6.28 -11.71 13.45
C PRO A 188 -6.70 -11.87 11.99
N ALA A 189 -6.00 -11.19 11.07
CA ALA A 189 -6.21 -11.34 9.63
C ALA A 189 -5.82 -12.73 9.08
N GLY A 190 -5.06 -13.53 9.83
CA GLY A 190 -4.54 -14.85 9.46
C GLY A 190 -3.36 -14.81 8.48
N THR A 191 -3.03 -13.63 7.96
CA THR A 191 -1.84 -13.34 7.17
C THR A 191 -1.26 -11.98 7.56
N SER A 192 0.03 -11.80 7.28
CA SER A 192 0.73 -10.52 7.42
C SER A 192 1.62 -10.30 6.20
N ILE A 193 2.04 -9.05 5.98
CA ILE A 193 2.90 -8.68 4.85
C ILE A 193 4.28 -8.29 5.38
N SER A 194 5.34 -8.71 4.69
CA SER A 194 6.68 -8.16 4.84
C SER A 194 7.10 -7.50 3.53
N VAL A 195 7.60 -6.28 3.61
CA VAL A 195 8.09 -5.49 2.47
C VAL A 195 9.58 -5.24 2.63
N HIS A 196 10.30 -5.09 1.52
CA HIS A 196 11.70 -4.71 1.56
C HIS A 196 11.90 -3.38 2.32
N HIS A 197 13.01 -3.28 3.06
CA HIS A 197 13.27 -2.13 3.93
C HIS A 197 13.65 -0.82 3.22
N ASP A 198 14.37 -0.85 2.08
CA ASP A 198 14.79 0.39 1.37
C ASP A 198 14.71 0.39 -0.18
N PHE A 199 14.58 -0.78 -0.82
CA PHE A 199 14.61 -0.99 -2.27
C PHE A 199 15.88 -0.48 -2.98
N VAL A 200 16.98 -0.27 -2.25
CA VAL A 200 18.25 0.14 -2.85
C VAL A 200 18.83 -1.01 -3.68
N GLY A 201 19.18 -0.72 -4.94
CA GLY A 201 19.73 -1.72 -5.87
C GLY A 201 18.68 -2.53 -6.63
N PHE A 202 17.39 -2.25 -6.43
CA PHE A 202 16.31 -2.87 -7.21
C PHE A 202 16.17 -2.22 -8.60
N PRO A 203 15.61 -2.94 -9.59
CA PRO A 203 15.35 -2.41 -10.93
C PRO A 203 14.58 -1.09 -10.93
N GLN A 204 14.96 -0.18 -11.83
CA GLN A 204 14.26 1.09 -12.06
C GLN A 204 12.84 0.88 -12.59
N ASN A 205 11.96 1.86 -12.34
CA ASN A 205 10.58 1.94 -12.84
C ASN A 205 10.25 3.38 -13.26
N ASP A 206 9.08 3.64 -13.82
CA ASP A 206 8.75 4.97 -14.34
C ASP A 206 7.92 5.83 -13.36
N TRP A 207 7.98 5.55 -12.05
CA TRP A 207 7.20 6.29 -11.05
C TRP A 207 7.71 7.73 -10.90
N PRO A 208 6.83 8.76 -10.99
CA PRO A 208 7.24 10.16 -10.89
C PRO A 208 7.90 10.57 -9.57
N GLY A 209 7.51 9.93 -8.46
CA GLY A 209 8.11 10.16 -7.13
C GLY A 209 9.47 9.48 -6.94
N GLY A 210 9.96 8.76 -7.94
CA GLY A 210 11.24 8.05 -7.92
C GLY A 210 11.09 6.54 -7.78
N PHE A 211 12.17 5.84 -8.13
CA PHE A 211 12.16 4.39 -8.31
C PHE A 211 11.86 3.61 -7.02
N VAL A 212 12.39 4.08 -5.88
CA VAL A 212 12.17 3.45 -4.57
C VAL A 212 10.71 3.53 -4.16
N GLU A 213 10.13 4.72 -4.24
CA GLU A 213 8.71 4.93 -3.91
C GLU A 213 7.83 4.09 -4.84
N GLY A 214 8.07 4.12 -6.15
CA GLY A 214 7.32 3.30 -7.11
C GLY A 214 7.37 1.80 -6.81
N ALA A 215 8.53 1.29 -6.42
CA ALA A 215 8.69 -0.11 -6.03
C ALA A 215 7.93 -0.43 -4.75
N LEU A 216 7.98 0.45 -3.74
CA LEU A 216 7.25 0.32 -2.48
C LEU A 216 5.74 0.28 -2.70
N LEU A 217 5.19 1.26 -3.42
CA LEU A 217 3.75 1.37 -3.69
C LEU A 217 3.22 0.13 -4.42
N ALA A 218 3.93 -0.28 -5.47
CA ALA A 218 3.56 -1.46 -6.25
C ALA A 218 3.62 -2.75 -5.42
N THR A 219 4.64 -2.88 -4.57
CA THR A 219 4.81 -4.05 -3.71
C THR A 219 3.69 -4.14 -2.68
N ILE A 220 3.34 -3.05 -2.00
CA ILE A 220 2.26 -3.05 -1.02
C ILE A 220 0.93 -3.45 -1.65
N ALA A 221 0.62 -2.88 -2.83
CA ALA A 221 -0.59 -3.27 -3.57
C ALA A 221 -0.57 -4.74 -3.96
N HIS A 222 0.58 -5.25 -4.44
CA HIS A 222 0.76 -6.64 -4.83
C HIS A 222 0.57 -7.61 -3.66
N GLU A 223 1.22 -7.35 -2.54
CA GLU A 223 1.13 -8.19 -1.35
C GLU A 223 -0.25 -8.11 -0.69
N PHE A 224 -0.89 -6.93 -0.70
CA PHE A 224 -2.26 -6.83 -0.23
C PHE A 224 -3.24 -7.64 -1.10
N LYS A 225 -2.98 -7.74 -2.42
CA LYS A 225 -3.76 -8.63 -3.29
C LYS A 225 -3.59 -10.10 -2.89
N HIS A 226 -2.41 -10.52 -2.45
CA HIS A 226 -2.22 -11.86 -1.91
C HIS A 226 -3.00 -12.07 -0.61
N ALA A 227 -3.02 -11.09 0.30
CA ALA A 227 -3.83 -11.17 1.52
C ALA A 227 -5.32 -11.41 1.21
N ILE A 228 -5.85 -10.69 0.21
CA ILE A 228 -7.21 -10.89 -0.31
C ILE A 228 -7.38 -12.32 -0.86
N GLN A 229 -6.43 -12.81 -1.67
CA GLN A 229 -6.49 -14.19 -2.20
C GLN A 229 -6.49 -15.25 -1.09
N TYR A 230 -5.77 -15.01 0.01
CA TYR A 230 -5.83 -15.87 1.19
C TYR A 230 -7.19 -15.82 1.88
N ALA A 231 -7.87 -14.67 1.91
CA ALA A 231 -9.21 -14.55 2.47
C ALA A 231 -10.27 -15.22 1.58
N ASP A 232 -10.16 -15.08 0.26
CA ASP A 232 -11.09 -15.65 -0.73
C ASP A 232 -11.06 -17.19 -0.76
N ASN A 233 -9.90 -17.79 -0.51
CA ASN A 233 -9.69 -19.24 -0.60
C ASN A 233 -9.81 -19.98 0.75
N ARG A 234 -10.47 -19.37 1.76
CA ARG A 234 -10.72 -19.98 3.07
C ARG A 234 -11.96 -20.88 3.11
#